data_AF-A0A8T5MU64-F1
#
_entry.id   AF-A0A8T5MU64-F1
#
_cell.length_a   1.000
_cell.length_b   1.000
_cell.length_c   1.000
_cell.angle_alpha   90.00
_cell.angle_beta   90.00
_cell.angle_gamma   90.00
#
_symmetry.space_group_name_H-M   'P 1'
#
loop_
_entity.id
_entity.type
_entity.pdbx_description
1 polymer ?
#
loop_
_entity_poly.entity_id
_entity_poly.type
_entity_poly.pdbx_seq_one_letter_code
_entity_poly.pdbx_strand_id
1 'polypeptide(L)' 'MTNTRALAFWFIGTICLFFGILIGGNIDPSVLGATTETTVLSYIVSFVLILIGGMFWITTAVVHVEEY' A
#
# COMPACT_ATOMS: atom_id res chain seq x y z
N MET A 1 17.13 -4.41 -21.05
CA MET A 1 15.76 -4.90 -21.35
C MET A 1 14.88 -4.44 -20.21
N THR A 2 13.69 -3.90 -20.47
CA THR A 2 12.78 -3.52 -19.37
C THR A 2 12.41 -4.78 -18.60
N ASN A 3 12.79 -4.83 -17.34
CA ASN A 3 12.45 -5.95 -16.49
C ASN A 3 10.97 -5.88 -16.13
N THR A 4 10.15 -6.59 -16.89
CA THR A 4 8.70 -6.63 -16.75
C THR A 4 8.26 -7.05 -15.34
N ARG A 5 9.07 -7.85 -14.63
CA ARG A 5 8.78 -8.26 -13.24
C ARG A 5 8.98 -7.10 -12.27
N ALA A 6 10.11 -6.40 -12.38
CA ALA A 6 10.39 -5.20 -11.57
C ALA A 6 9.31 -4.13 -11.76
N LEU A 7 8.87 -3.91 -13.01
CA LEU A 7 7.81 -2.98 -13.35
C LEU A 7 6.45 -3.41 -12.75
N ALA A 8 6.11 -4.70 -12.81
CA ALA A 8 4.87 -5.22 -12.23
C ALA A 8 4.83 -5.05 -10.70
N PHE A 9 5.91 -5.40 -10.00
CA PHE A 9 5.99 -5.21 -8.54
C PHE A 9 5.93 -3.73 -8.16
N TRP A 10 6.58 -2.87 -8.92
CA TRP A 10 6.54 -1.43 -8.67
C TRP A 10 5.11 -0.89 -8.80
N PHE A 11 4.41 -1.30 -9.86
CA PHE A 11 3.04 -0.85 -10.14
C PHE A 11 2.04 -1.34 -9.08
N ILE A 12 2.12 -2.62 -8.69
CA ILE A 12 1.30 -3.18 -7.61
C ILE A 12 1.56 -2.44 -6.30
N GLY A 13 2.84 -2.20 -5.97
CA GLY A 13 3.22 -1.45 -4.77
C GLY A 13 2.62 -0.05 -4.73
N THR A 14 2.65 0.66 -5.87
CA THR A 14 2.04 1.99 -6.01
C THR A 14 0.54 1.97 -5.80
N ILE A 15 -0.17 0.96 -6.32
CA ILE A 15 -1.62 0.80 -6.12
C ILE A 15 -1.94 0.58 -4.63
N CYS A 16 -1.19 -0.31 -3.96
CA CYS A 16 -1.37 -0.57 -2.54
C CYS A 16 -1.13 0.68 -1.69
N LEU A 17 -0.06 1.43 -1.96
CA LEU A 17 0.23 2.69 -1.28
C LEU A 17 -0.85 3.74 -1.54
N PHE A 18 -1.31 3.89 -2.78
CA PHE A 18 -2.36 4.84 -3.14
C PHE A 18 -3.64 4.58 -2.35
N PHE A 19 -4.14 3.34 -2.34
CA PHE A 19 -5.35 3.02 -1.57
C PHE A 19 -5.12 3.09 -0.07
N GLY A 20 -3.96 2.67 0.43
CA GLY A 20 -3.61 2.77 1.84
C GLY A 20 -3.65 4.21 2.34
N ILE A 21 -3.01 5.13 1.62
CA ILE A 21 -3.01 6.57 1.95
C ILE A 21 -4.39 7.18 1.76
N LEU A 22 -5.11 6.84 0.69
CA LEU A 22 -6.44 7.36 0.42
C LEU A 22 -7.43 6.98 1.53
N ILE A 23 -7.40 5.74 2.00
CA ILE A 23 -8.20 5.29 3.13
C ILE A 23 -7.73 6.00 4.40
N GLY A 24 -6.47 5.83 4.78
CA GLY A 24 -5.93 6.34 6.06
C GLY A 24 -6.06 7.85 6.23
N GLY A 25 -5.88 8.62 5.14
CA GLY A 25 -5.95 10.08 5.14
C GLY A 25 -7.36 10.66 5.06
N ASN A 26 -8.38 9.84 4.75
CA ASN A 26 -9.78 10.29 4.63
C ASN A 26 -10.70 9.62 5.66
N ILE A 27 -10.16 8.90 6.65
CA ILE A 27 -10.98 8.39 7.76
C ILE A 27 -11.40 9.58 8.62
N ASP A 28 -12.71 9.82 8.66
CA ASP A 28 -13.33 10.77 9.58
C ASP A 28 -14.12 10.00 10.66
N PRO A 29 -13.63 9.96 11.91
CA PRO A 29 -14.31 9.27 13.01
C PRO A 29 -15.58 9.96 13.49
N SER A 30 -15.86 11.19 13.04
CA SER A 30 -17.01 11.99 13.47
C SER A 30 -18.26 11.80 12.60
N VAL A 31 -18.17 11.00 11.54
CA VAL A 31 -19.28 10.73 10.62
C VAL A 31 -20.36 9.86 11.29
N LEU A 32 -21.62 10.22 11.04
CA LEU A 32 -22.77 9.47 11.53
C LEU A 32 -22.72 8.01 11.05
N GLY A 33 -22.64 7.06 11.98
CA GLY A 33 -22.53 5.63 11.69
C GLY A 33 -21.12 5.05 11.75
N ALA A 34 -20.07 5.89 11.94
CA ALA A 34 -18.75 5.41 12.30
C ALA A 34 -18.74 4.93 13.76
N THR A 35 -18.32 3.67 13.98
CA THR A 35 -18.04 3.17 15.33
C THR A 35 -16.53 3.20 15.55
N THR A 36 -16.11 3.18 16.81
CA THR A 36 -14.68 3.09 17.16
C THR A 36 -14.04 1.87 16.51
N GLU A 37 -14.77 0.74 16.46
CA GLU A 37 -14.30 -0.50 15.86
C GLU A 37 -14.06 -0.38 14.35
N THR A 38 -15.00 0.19 13.60
CA THR A 38 -14.85 0.34 12.14
C THR A 38 -13.77 1.36 11.78
N THR A 39 -13.60 2.38 12.60
CA THR A 39 -12.52 3.38 12.47
C THR A 39 -11.15 2.72 12.66
N VAL A 40 -10.97 1.96 13.74
CA VAL A 40 -9.72 1.24 14.02
C VAL A 40 -9.42 0.20 12.93
N LEU A 41 -10.44 -0.55 12.49
CA LEU A 41 -10.29 -1.51 11.40
C LEU A 41 -9.81 -0.84 10.11
N SER A 42 -10.35 0.34 9.78
CA SER A 42 -9.96 1.09 8.59
C SER A 42 -8.50 1.55 8.65
N TYR A 43 -8.01 1.97 9.82
CA TYR A 43 -6.59 2.28 10.03
C TYR A 43 -5.70 1.04 9.89
N ILE A 44 -6.13 -0.12 10.41
CA ILE A 44 -5.39 -1.38 10.26
C ILE A 44 -5.30 -1.77 8.77
N VAL A 45 -6.40 -1.67 8.03
CA VAL A 45 -6.41 -1.96 6.59
C VAL A 45 -5.49 -1.01 5.83
N SER A 46 -5.55 0.29 6.13
CA SER A 46 -4.63 1.29 5.57
C SER A 46 -3.16 0.94 5.86
N PHE A 47 -2.84 0.59 7.10
CA PHE A 47 -1.50 0.20 7.50
C PHE A 47 -1.00 -1.04 6.74
N VAL A 48 -1.82 -2.08 6.64
CA VAL A 48 -1.48 -3.31 5.92
C VAL A 48 -1.23 -3.03 4.44
N LEU A 49 -2.05 -2.20 3.80
CA LEU A 49 -1.86 -1.80 2.41
C LEU A 49 -0.55 -1.03 2.21
N ILE A 50 -0.22 -0.10 3.10
CA ILE A 50 1.04 0.65 3.04
C ILE A 50 2.25 -0.28 3.23
N LEU A 51 2.16 -1.20 4.19
CA LEU A 51 3.23 -2.16 4.48
C LEU A 51 3.48 -3.10 3.29
N ILE A 52 2.42 -3.67 2.72
CA ILE A 52 2.51 -4.50 1.51
C ILE A 52 3.06 -3.71 0.33
N GLY A 53 2.61 -2.46 0.14
CA GLY A 53 3.10 -1.60 -0.92
C GLY A 53 4.61 -1.32 -0.80
N GLY A 54 5.07 -1.03 0.42
CA GLY A 54 6.49 -0.86 0.72
C GLY A 54 7.31 -2.13 0.47
N MET A 55 6.79 -3.31 0.85
CA MET A 55 7.44 -4.59 0.58
C MET A 55 7.64 -4.82 -0.92
N PHE A 56 6.62 -4.55 -1.75
CA PHE A 56 6.73 -4.70 -3.20
C PHE A 56 7.77 -3.76 -3.82
N TRP A 57 7.88 -2.52 -3.33
CA TRP A 57 8.94 -1.60 -3.78
C TRP A 57 10.34 -2.06 -3.39
N ILE A 58 10.50 -2.63 -2.20
CA ILE A 58 11.77 -3.26 -1.80
C ILE A 58 12.09 -4.43 -2.73
N THR A 59 11.11 -5.29 -3.03
CA THR A 59 11.29 -6.41 -3.97
C THR A 59 11.69 -5.94 -5.37
N THR A 60 11.08 -4.86 -5.88
CA THR A 60 11.51 -4.23 -7.14
C THR A 60 12.98 -3.84 -7.11
N ALA A 61 13.44 -3.21 -6.02
CA ALA A 61 14.84 -2.79 -5.90
C ALA A 61 15.79 -3.99 -5.88
N VAL A 62 15.46 -5.05 -5.15
CA VAL A 62 16.26 -6.29 -5.10
C VAL A 62 16.35 -6.95 -6.47
N VAL A 63 15.20 -7.14 -7.14
CA VAL A 63 15.13 -7.74 -8.47
C VAL A 63 15.91 -6.91 -9.51
N HIS A 64 15.94 -5.59 -9.35
CA HIS A 64 16.73 -4.74 -10.23
C HIS A 64 18.24 -4.90 -10.02
N VAL A 65 18.69 -5.13 -8.78
CA VAL A 65 20.11 -5.34 -8.45
C VAL A 65 20.61 -6.72 -8.89
N GLU A 66 19.80 -7.77 -8.76
CA GLU A 66 20.18 -9.13 -9.18
C GLU A 66 20.44 -9.29 -10.69
N GLU A 67 19.98 -8.34 -11.50
CA GLU A 67 20.16 -8.35 -12.96
C GLU A 67 21.39 -7.58 -13.47
N TYR A 68 22.17 -6.95 -12.57
CA TYR A 68 23.44 -6.29 -12.88
C TYR A 68 24.64 -7.21 -12.59
#